data_AF-A0A9E2KQR3-F1
#
_entry.id   AF-A0A9E2KQR3-F1
#
_cell.length_a   1.000
_cell.length_b   1.000
_cell.length_c   1.000
_cell.angle_alpha   90.00
_cell.angle_beta   90.00
_cell.angle_gamma   90.00
#
_symmetry.space_group_name_H-M   'P 1'
#
loop_
_entity.id
_entity.type
_entity.pdbx_description
1 polymer ?
#
loop_
_entity_poly.entity_id
_entity_poly.type
_entity_poly.pdbx_seq_one_letter_code
_entity_poly.pdbx_strand_id
1 'polypeptide(L)'
;HSKGLFEIMVVFIAPFCEEVVFRGMFFNIFFTKKKITNKWLGIIVSGFLFAYMHDPMLSKFIFVYWGLGMVLAWVYMQTKDLRYSMLVHMCYNAMGFIG
;
A
#
# COMPACT_ATOMS: atom_id res chain seq x y z
N HIS A 1 10.67 22.36 16.39
CA HIS A 1 9.58 21.75 17.16
C HIS A 1 8.51 21.06 16.28
N SER A 2 8.84 20.64 15.04
CA SER A 2 7.86 20.11 14.07
C SER A 2 8.11 18.67 13.59
N LYS A 3 9.27 18.05 13.95
CA LYS A 3 9.65 16.72 13.45
C LYS A 3 8.66 15.63 13.88
N GLY A 4 8.29 15.59 15.15
CA GLY A 4 7.34 14.59 15.66
C GLY A 4 5.93 14.72 15.06
N LEU A 5 5.49 15.93 14.70
CA LEU A 5 4.18 16.11 14.06
C LEU A 5 4.20 15.55 12.62
N PHE A 6 5.29 15.78 11.89
CA PHE A 6 5.47 15.27 10.53
C PHE A 6 5.56 13.74 10.50
N GLU A 7 6.29 13.14 11.44
CA GLU A 7 6.41 11.68 11.57
C GLU A 7 5.05 11.01 11.85
N ILE A 8 4.23 11.59 12.74
CA ILE A 8 2.87 11.10 13.02
C ILE A 8 2.00 11.17 11.75
N MET A 9 2.12 12.23 10.95
CA MET A 9 1.36 12.33 9.70
C MET A 9 1.77 11.26 8.67
N VAL A 10 3.06 10.97 8.54
CA VAL A 10 3.57 9.93 7.62
C VAL A 10 3.24 8.52 8.11
N VAL A 11 3.25 8.28 9.41
CA VAL A 11 2.96 6.95 9.98
C VAL A 11 1.47 6.64 9.97
N PHE A 12 0.59 7.62 10.17
CA PHE A 12 -0.85 7.36 10.32
C PHE A 12 -1.71 7.90 9.18
N ILE A 13 -1.53 9.17 8.79
CA ILE A 13 -2.43 9.82 7.83
C ILE A 13 -2.12 9.39 6.39
N ALA A 14 -0.85 9.35 6.02
CA ALA A 14 -0.43 8.93 4.68
C ALA A 14 -0.90 7.51 4.32
N PRO A 15 -0.62 6.46 5.12
CA PRO A 15 -1.06 5.10 4.78
C PRO A 15 -2.58 4.97 4.80
N PHE A 16 -3.31 5.75 5.62
CA PHE A 16 -4.77 5.77 5.56
C PHE A 16 -5.28 6.23 4.18
N CYS A 17 -4.80 7.39 3.71
CA CYS A 17 -5.20 7.94 2.42
C CYS A 17 -4.81 7.00 1.27
N GLU A 18 -3.59 6.47 1.30
CA GLU A 18 -3.08 5.58 0.26
C GLU A 18 -3.88 4.27 0.19
N GLU A 19 -4.16 3.61 1.31
CA GLU A 19 -4.94 2.37 1.31
C GLU A 19 -6.39 2.58 0.82
N VAL A 20 -7.04 3.69 1.19
CA VAL A 20 -8.38 4.01 0.68
C VAL A 20 -8.36 4.18 -0.83
N VAL A 21 -7.37 4.90 -1.38
CA VAL A 21 -7.27 5.16 -2.83
C VAL A 21 -6.89 3.90 -3.59
N PHE A 22 -5.81 3.21 -3.20
CA PHE A 22 -5.29 2.07 -3.94
C PHE A 22 -6.11 0.80 -3.74
N ARG A 23 -6.55 0.49 -2.51
CA ARG A 23 -7.22 -0.79 -2.20
C ARG A 23 -8.74 -0.61 -2.15
N GLY A 24 -9.20 0.47 -1.51
CA GLY A 24 -10.62 0.77 -1.36
C GLY A 24 -11.30 1.17 -2.68
N MET A 25 -10.61 1.98 -3.48
CA MET A 25 -11.13 2.50 -4.74
C MET A 25 -10.56 1.76 -5.95
N PHE A 26 -9.25 1.82 -6.19
CA PHE A 26 -8.64 1.28 -7.40
C PHE A 26 -8.77 -0.26 -7.47
N PHE A 27 -8.34 -0.99 -6.45
CA PHE A 27 -8.41 -2.44 -6.44
C PHE A 27 -9.85 -2.95 -6.49
N ASN A 28 -10.75 -2.30 -5.75
CA ASN A 28 -12.16 -2.69 -5.70
C ASN A 28 -12.91 -2.39 -7.01
N ILE A 29 -12.66 -1.25 -7.66
CA ILE A 29 -13.36 -0.89 -8.90
C ILE A 29 -12.89 -1.75 -10.07
N PHE A 30 -11.58 -1.95 -10.22
CA PHE A 30 -11.01 -2.61 -11.39
C PHE A 30 -10.99 -4.13 -11.27
N PHE A 31 -10.86 -4.70 -10.07
CA PHE A 31 -10.56 -6.13 -9.89
C PHE A 31 -11.62 -6.93 -9.12
N THR A 32 -12.67 -6.30 -8.59
CA THR A 32 -13.78 -7.03 -7.92
C THR A 32 -14.66 -7.81 -8.88
N LYS A 33 -14.68 -7.49 -10.19
CA LYS A 33 -15.52 -8.22 -11.16
C LYS A 33 -14.82 -9.46 -11.74
N LYS A 34 -15.27 -10.62 -11.23
CA LYS A 34 -15.59 -11.87 -11.95
C LYS A 34 -14.52 -12.95 -12.29
N LYS A 35 -13.21 -12.81 -12.10
CA LYS A 35 -12.27 -13.97 -12.30
C LYS A 35 -11.08 -14.00 -11.32
N ILE A 36 -10.67 -15.20 -10.91
CA ILE A 36 -9.48 -15.43 -10.06
C ILE A 36 -8.21 -14.81 -10.68
N THR A 37 -8.10 -14.85 -12.01
CA THR A 37 -6.98 -14.27 -12.78
C THR A 37 -6.89 -12.75 -12.61
N ASN A 38 -8.04 -12.07 -12.48
CA ASN A 38 -8.09 -10.62 -12.31
C ASN A 38 -7.58 -10.21 -10.92
N LYS A 39 -7.69 -11.09 -9.92
CA LYS A 39 -7.20 -10.79 -8.56
C LYS A 39 -5.68 -10.71 -8.51
N TRP A 40 -4.99 -11.68 -9.10
CA TRP A 40 -3.52 -11.70 -9.17
C TRP A 40 -2.97 -10.55 -10.00
N LEU A 41 -3.60 -10.25 -11.13
CA LEU A 41 -3.32 -9.04 -11.91
C LEU A 41 -3.52 -7.77 -11.07
N GLY A 42 -4.59 -7.71 -10.27
CA GLY A 42 -4.85 -6.61 -9.36
C GLY A 42 -3.73 -6.41 -8.34
N ILE A 43 -3.20 -7.49 -7.75
CA ILE A 43 -2.10 -7.42 -6.78
C ILE A 43 -0.83 -6.87 -7.43
N ILE A 44 -0.49 -7.41 -8.61
CA ILE A 44 0.72 -7.02 -9.36
C ILE A 44 0.63 -5.55 -9.78
N VAL A 45 -0.50 -5.15 -10.39
CA VAL A 45 -0.71 -3.80 -10.92
C VAL A 45 -0.86 -2.77 -9.80
N SER A 46 -1.65 -3.06 -8.76
CA SER A 46 -1.81 -2.14 -7.62
C SER A 46 -0.51 -1.98 -6.84
N GLY A 47 0.25 -3.07 -6.64
CA GLY A 47 1.57 -3.01 -6.04
C GLY A 47 2.53 -2.19 -6.87
N PHE A 48 2.51 -2.32 -8.20
CA PHE A 48 3.40 -1.56 -9.08
C PHE A 48 3.05 -0.07 -9.09
N LEU A 49 1.76 0.25 -9.13
CA LEU A 49 1.29 1.64 -9.04
C LEU A 49 1.70 2.28 -7.70
N PHE A 50 1.58 1.52 -6.61
CA PHE A 50 2.04 1.94 -5.29
C PHE A 50 3.55 2.23 -5.28
N ALA A 51 4.35 1.33 -5.86
CA ALA A 51 5.79 1.51 -5.98
C ALA A 51 6.17 2.73 -6.82
N TYR A 52 5.50 2.92 -7.95
CA TYR A 52 5.74 4.04 -8.85
C TYR A 52 5.43 5.40 -8.21
N MET A 53 4.38 5.47 -7.37
CA MET A 53 4.08 6.69 -6.61
C MET A 53 5.09 7.00 -5.51
N HIS A 54 5.79 5.98 -4.98
CA HIS A 54 6.82 6.14 -3.96
C HIS A 54 8.22 6.40 -4.55
N ASP A 55 8.54 5.79 -5.68
CA ASP A 55 9.82 5.91 -6.38
C ASP A 55 9.59 6.13 -7.89
N PRO A 56 9.20 7.35 -8.29
CA PRO A 56 8.96 7.67 -9.70
C PRO A 56 10.24 7.67 -10.55
N MET A 57 11.41 7.72 -9.91
CA MET A 57 12.71 7.65 -10.59
C MET A 57 13.13 6.22 -10.93
N LEU A 58 12.33 5.20 -10.58
CA LEU A 58 12.62 3.79 -10.83
C LEU A 58 14.00 3.39 -10.30
N SER A 59 14.35 3.87 -9.10
CA SER A 59 15.60 3.50 -8.46
C SER A 59 15.58 2.04 -8.02
N LYS A 60 16.68 1.54 -7.46
CA LYS A 60 16.79 0.16 -6.94
C LYS A 60 15.75 -0.14 -5.84
N PHE A 61 15.20 0.90 -5.21
CA PHE A 61 14.18 0.78 -4.16
C PHE A 61 12.78 0.50 -4.70
N ILE A 62 12.53 0.67 -6.01
CA ILE A 62 11.26 0.32 -6.66
C ILE A 62 10.82 -1.11 -6.32
N PHE A 63 11.75 -2.06 -6.25
CA PHE A 63 11.46 -3.46 -5.95
C PHE A 63 11.00 -3.67 -4.51
N VAL A 64 11.51 -2.87 -3.56
CA VAL A 64 11.11 -2.92 -2.15
C VAL A 64 9.69 -2.40 -2.01
N TYR A 65 9.40 -1.22 -2.58
CA TYR A 65 8.05 -0.66 -2.56
C TYR A 65 7.05 -1.51 -3.33
N TRP A 66 7.48 -2.15 -4.42
CA TRP A 66 6.64 -3.07 -5.18
C TRP A 66 6.29 -4.32 -4.36
N GLY A 67 7.28 -4.91 -3.69
CA GLY A 67 7.08 -6.01 -2.76
C GLY A 67 6.09 -5.65 -1.65
N LEU A 68 6.29 -4.51 -1.00
CA LEU A 68 5.38 -4.01 0.04
C LEU A 68 3.97 -3.79 -0.52
N GLY A 69 3.85 -3.12 -1.66
CA GLY A 69 2.57 -2.85 -2.31
C GLY A 69 1.79 -4.12 -2.65
N MET A 70 2.49 -5.18 -3.08
CA MET A 70 1.92 -6.51 -3.32
C MET A 70 1.49 -7.21 -2.02
N VAL A 71 2.30 -7.13 -0.94
CA VAL A 71 1.92 -7.70 0.37
C VAL A 71 0.67 -7.03 0.91
N LEU A 72 0.57 -5.71 0.83
CA LEU A 72 -0.62 -4.96 1.26
C LEU A 72 -1.86 -5.35 0.43
N ALA A 73 -1.72 -5.41 -0.89
CA ALA A 73 -2.80 -5.86 -1.77
C ALA A 73 -3.22 -7.32 -1.49
N TRP A 74 -2.27 -8.19 -1.14
CA TRP A 74 -2.54 -9.56 -0.72
C TRP A 74 -3.30 -9.63 0.60
N VAL A 75 -2.85 -8.90 1.63
CA VAL A 75 -3.51 -8.83 2.94
C VAL A 75 -4.94 -8.34 2.78
N TYR A 76 -5.16 -7.29 1.98
CA TYR A 76 -6.50 -6.82 1.65
C TYR A 76 -7.34 -7.87 0.93
N MET A 77 -6.77 -8.60 -0.04
CA MET A 77 -7.50 -9.66 -0.74
C MET A 77 -7.99 -10.77 0.20
N GLN A 78 -7.17 -11.14 1.18
CA GLN A 78 -7.45 -12.24 2.09
C GLN A 78 -8.40 -11.87 3.22
N THR A 79 -8.25 -10.66 3.76
CA THR A 79 -9.10 -10.15 4.83
C THR A 79 -10.38 -9.52 4.31
N LYS A 80 -10.37 -9.04 3.05
CA LYS A 80 -11.39 -8.17 2.45
C LYS A 80 -11.71 -6.94 3.29
N ASP A 81 -10.79 -6.55 4.15
CA ASP A 81 -10.96 -5.43 5.07
C ASP A 81 -9.71 -4.55 5.00
N LEU A 82 -9.95 -3.29 4.64
CA LEU A 82 -8.91 -2.26 4.48
C LEU A 82 -8.14 -2.03 5.79
N ARG A 83 -8.76 -2.26 6.94
CA ARG A 83 -8.17 -2.00 8.26
C ARG A 83 -6.91 -2.83 8.47
N TYR A 84 -6.90 -4.10 8.03
CA TYR A 84 -5.72 -4.96 8.19
C TYR A 84 -4.56 -4.51 7.30
N SER A 85 -4.86 -4.14 6.05
CA SER A 85 -3.85 -3.60 5.13
C SER A 85 -3.26 -2.29 5.68
N MET A 86 -4.12 -1.39 6.18
CA MET A 86 -3.70 -0.14 6.84
C MET A 86 -2.81 -0.39 8.05
N LEU A 87 -3.18 -1.31 8.94
CA LEU A 87 -2.37 -1.63 10.12
C LEU A 87 -0.99 -2.15 9.74
N VAL A 88 -0.90 -3.07 8.77
CA VAL A 88 0.39 -3.58 8.28
C VAL A 88 1.24 -2.45 7.69
N HIS A 89 0.62 -1.55 6.94
CA HIS A 89 1.31 -0.40 6.35
C HIS A 89 1.80 0.59 7.42
N MET A 90 0.97 0.92 8.41
CA MET A 90 1.35 1.77 9.55
C MET A 90 2.51 1.14 10.35
N CYS A 91 2.46 -0.18 10.59
CA CYS A 91 3.55 -0.90 11.26
C CYS A 91 4.85 -0.84 10.45
N TYR A 92 4.77 -0.98 9.12
CA TYR A 92 5.94 -0.87 8.26
C TYR A 92 6.55 0.53 8.31
N ASN A 93 5.73 1.58 8.20
CA ASN A 93 6.20 2.96 8.31
C ASN A 93 6.79 3.24 9.68
N ALA A 94 6.15 2.79 10.77
CA ALA A 94 6.67 2.94 12.13
C ALA A 94 8.03 2.27 12.33
N MET A 95 8.24 1.07 11.78
CA MET A 95 9.56 0.39 11.82
C MET A 95 10.64 1.20 11.08
N GLY A 96 10.28 1.85 9.97
CA GLY A 96 11.19 2.72 9.22
C GLY A 96 11.67 3.96 9.99
N PHE A 97 10.94 4.40 11.02
CA PHE A 97 11.33 5.51 11.89
C PHE A 97 12.06 5.07 13.17
N ILE A 98 12.07 3.77 13.48
CA ILE A 98 12.72 3.22 14.68
C ILE A 98 14.22 2.89 14.44
N GLY A 99 14.69 2.97 13.19
CA GLY A 99 16.10 2.80 12.81
C GLY A 99 16.79 4.12 12.47
#